data_AF-A0A535YTF7-F1
#
_entry.id   AF-A0A535YTF7-F1
#
_cell.length_a   1.000
_cell.length_b   1.000
_cell.length_c   1.000
_cell.angle_alpha   90.00
_cell.angle_beta   90.00
_cell.angle_gamma   90.00
#
_symmetry.space_group_name_H-M   'P 1'
#
loop_
_entity.id
_entity.type
_entity.pdbx_description
1 polymer ?
#
loop_
_entity_poly.entity_id
_entity_poly.type
_entity_poly.pdbx_seq_one_letter_code
_entity_poly.pdbx_strand_id
1 'polypeptide(L)'
;MATFVRNRVLNQLSWSPETECDRVGRRDALCELDGLLTQLEEINLRGGKIPTRVLVALQRRGVAFRPRVGAAEMIEAVFAVQERYMRQPIGAAAPDAGALAELRRRLAS
;
A
#
# COMPACT_ATOMS: atom_id res chain seq x y z
N MET A 1 -17.44 11.92 -23.46
CA MET A 1 -16.36 11.19 -24.16
C MET A 1 -15.17 11.16 -23.21
N ALA A 2 -14.97 10.04 -22.49
CA ALA A 2 -13.97 9.96 -21.44
C ALA A 2 -12.56 9.81 -22.06
N THR A 3 -11.64 10.68 -21.65
CA THR A 3 -10.25 10.70 -22.09
C THR A 3 -9.58 9.38 -21.69
N PHE A 4 -9.30 8.52 -22.67
CA PHE A 4 -8.51 7.30 -22.49
C PHE A 4 -7.06 7.69 -22.15
N VAL A 5 -6.78 7.87 -20.87
CA VAL A 5 -5.41 8.04 -20.39
C VAL A 5 -4.71 6.69 -20.51
N ARG A 6 -3.99 6.51 -21.63
CA ARG A 6 -2.80 5.67 -21.82
C ARG A 6 -2.79 4.35 -21.03
N ASN A 7 -3.82 3.53 -21.24
CA ASN A 7 -4.02 2.21 -20.65
C ASN A 7 -3.03 1.13 -21.16
N ARG A 8 -1.82 1.51 -21.63
CA ARG A 8 -0.86 0.55 -22.22
C ARG A 8 0.13 0.01 -21.18
N VAL A 9 0.46 0.81 -20.16
CA VAL A 9 1.35 0.40 -19.05
C VAL A 9 0.60 -0.42 -18.01
N LEU A 10 -0.68 -0.08 -17.73
CA LEU A 10 -1.51 -0.86 -16.79
C LEU A 10 -1.92 -2.22 -17.36
N ASN A 11 -2.16 -2.33 -18.67
CA ASN A 11 -2.40 -3.62 -19.35
C ASN A 11 -1.15 -4.54 -19.41
N GLN A 12 0.02 -4.05 -19.02
CA GLN A 12 1.24 -4.86 -18.90
C GLN A 12 1.48 -5.36 -17.47
N LEU A 13 0.62 -5.00 -16.52
CA LEU A 13 0.65 -5.53 -15.16
C LEU A 13 -0.01 -6.91 -15.17
N SER A 14 0.78 -7.94 -15.47
CA SER A 14 0.37 -9.32 -15.26
C SER A 14 0.52 -9.64 -13.77
N TRP A 15 -0.60 -9.98 -13.13
CA TRP A 15 -0.59 -10.51 -11.78
C TRP A 15 0.00 -11.92 -11.81
N SER A 16 0.74 -12.25 -10.76
CA SER A 16 1.15 -13.62 -10.48
C SER A 16 -0.05 -14.56 -10.59
N PRO A 17 0.08 -15.74 -11.22
CA PRO A 17 -0.95 -16.77 -11.09
C PRO A 17 -1.24 -17.02 -9.60
N GLU A 18 -2.45 -16.71 -9.18
CA GLU A 18 -2.96 -16.88 -7.81
C GLU A 18 -4.17 -17.82 -7.84
N THR A 19 -4.41 -18.56 -6.76
CA THR A 19 -5.63 -19.36 -6.65
C THR A 19 -6.84 -18.44 -6.45
N GLU A 20 -8.05 -18.92 -6.73
CA GLU A 20 -9.25 -18.12 -6.47
C GLU A 20 -9.38 -17.74 -4.98
N CYS A 21 -8.97 -18.65 -4.09
CA CYS A 21 -9.00 -18.39 -2.65
C CYS A 21 -8.04 -17.24 -2.27
N ASP A 22 -6.83 -17.23 -2.83
CA ASP A 22 -5.84 -16.18 -2.58
C ASP A 22 -6.29 -14.83 -3.15
N ARG A 23 -6.89 -14.84 -4.34
CA ARG A 23 -7.44 -13.64 -4.99
C ARG A 23 -8.55 -13.01 -4.16
N VAL A 24 -9.49 -13.82 -3.69
CA VAL A 24 -10.59 -13.35 -2.84
C VAL A 24 -10.04 -12.81 -1.53
N GLY A 25 -9.15 -13.55 -0.84
CA GLY A 25 -8.56 -13.10 0.42
C GLY A 25 -7.77 -11.79 0.28
N ARG A 26 -7.04 -11.62 -0.84
CA ARG A 26 -6.36 -10.37 -1.18
C ARG A 26 -7.34 -9.23 -1.42
N ARG A 27 -8.40 -9.46 -2.20
CA ARG A 27 -9.43 -8.45 -2.47
C ARG A 27 -10.12 -8.01 -1.19
N ASP A 28 -10.48 -8.95 -0.32
CA ASP A 28 -11.13 -8.65 0.96
C ASP A 28 -10.21 -7.82 1.87
N ALA A 29 -8.91 -8.15 1.92
CA ALA A 29 -7.92 -7.37 2.66
C ALA A 29 -7.77 -5.93 2.10
N LEU A 30 -7.73 -5.78 0.78
CA LEU A 30 -7.67 -4.47 0.13
C LEU A 30 -8.93 -3.64 0.39
N CYS A 31 -10.11 -4.23 0.27
CA CYS A 31 -11.37 -3.55 0.56
C CYS A 31 -11.47 -3.09 2.02
N GLU A 32 -11.00 -3.89 2.97
CA GLU A 32 -10.94 -3.46 4.37
C GLU A 32 -9.95 -2.32 4.61
N LEU A 33 -8.78 -2.37 3.96
CA LEU A 33 -7.79 -1.29 4.04
C LEU A 33 -8.33 0.01 3.44
N ASP A 34 -9.07 -0.04 2.33
CA ASP A 34 -9.73 1.12 1.73
C ASP A 34 -10.76 1.74 2.69
N GLY A 35 -11.57 0.90 3.36
CA GLY A 35 -12.54 1.38 4.34
C GLY A 35 -11.88 2.04 5.58
N LEU A 36 -10.69 1.57 5.97
CA LEU A 36 -9.90 2.20 7.04
C LEU A 36 -9.23 3.50 6.56
N LEU A 37 -8.76 3.53 5.31
CA LEU A 37 -8.16 4.70 4.68
C LEU A 37 -9.16 5.86 4.64
N THR A 38 -10.38 5.63 4.18
CA THR A 38 -11.44 6.67 4.16
C THR A 38 -11.69 7.26 5.56
N GLN A 39 -11.70 6.42 6.60
CA GLN A 39 -11.86 6.89 7.98
C GLN A 39 -10.66 7.75 8.42
N LEU A 40 -9.43 7.34 8.09
CA LEU A 40 -8.23 8.09 8.43
C LEU A 40 -8.19 9.45 7.71
N GLU A 41 -8.59 9.51 6.45
CA GLU A 41 -8.68 10.75 5.67
C GLU A 41 -9.68 11.72 6.30
N GLU A 42 -10.87 11.24 6.67
CA GLU A 42 -11.89 12.04 7.37
C GLU A 42 -11.38 12.58 8.71
N ILE A 43 -10.66 11.74 9.49
CA ILE A 43 -10.04 12.14 10.76
C ILE A 43 -8.96 13.19 10.52
N ASN A 44 -8.13 13.01 9.51
CA ASN A 44 -7.05 13.93 9.15
C ASN A 44 -7.61 15.31 8.77
N LEU A 45 -8.68 15.34 7.97
CA LEU A 45 -9.34 16.59 7.57
C LEU A 45 -9.99 17.31 8.77
N ARG A 46 -10.53 16.57 9.73
CA ARG A 46 -11.19 17.13 10.93
C ARG A 46 -10.23 17.42 12.09
N GLY A 47 -8.95 17.03 11.98
CA GLY A 47 -7.96 17.17 13.05
C GLY A 47 -8.27 16.33 14.30
N GLY A 48 -8.97 15.20 14.13
CA GLY A 48 -9.44 14.35 15.22
C GLY A 48 -8.37 13.37 15.74
N LYS A 49 -8.65 12.78 16.92
CA LYS A 49 -7.87 11.63 17.40
C LYS A 49 -8.32 10.36 16.69
N ILE A 50 -7.37 9.50 16.35
CA ILE A 50 -7.66 8.21 15.71
C ILE A 50 -8.32 7.27 16.75
N PRO A 51 -9.52 6.72 16.47
CA PRO A 51 -10.17 5.77 17.37
C PRO A 51 -9.35 4.49 17.54
N THR A 52 -9.30 3.95 18.76
CA THR A 52 -8.57 2.70 19.06
C THR A 52 -9.03 1.53 18.19
N ARG A 53 -10.32 1.44 17.85
CA ARG A 53 -10.85 0.41 16.94
C ARG A 53 -10.21 0.44 15.56
N VAL A 54 -9.91 1.63 15.03
CA VAL A 54 -9.25 1.82 13.74
C VAL A 54 -7.79 1.36 13.84
N LEU A 55 -7.10 1.73 14.92
CA LEU A 55 -5.73 1.29 15.19
C LEU A 55 -5.61 -0.24 15.28
N VAL A 56 -6.54 -0.90 15.98
CA VAL A 56 -6.57 -2.37 16.10
C VAL A 56 -6.84 -3.02 14.75
N ALA A 57 -7.77 -2.49 13.95
CA ALA A 57 -8.07 -3.00 12.62
C ALA A 57 -6.88 -2.87 11.66
N LEU A 58 -6.21 -1.71 11.68
CA LEU A 58 -4.98 -1.45 10.92
C LEU A 58 -3.87 -2.45 11.30
N GLN A 59 -3.66 -2.69 12.60
CA GLN A 59 -2.66 -3.62 13.08
C GLN A 59 -2.95 -5.07 12.64
N ARG A 60 -4.21 -5.50 12.65
CA ARG A 60 -4.62 -6.82 12.13
C ARG A 60 -4.33 -6.99 10.64
N ARG A 61 -4.28 -5.89 9.89
CA ARG A 61 -3.94 -5.86 8.46
C ARG A 61 -2.47 -5.59 8.19
N GLY A 62 -1.62 -5.64 9.21
CA GLY A 62 -0.16 -5.53 9.07
C GLY A 62 0.36 -4.10 8.94
N VAL A 63 -0.48 -3.09 9.22
CA VAL A 63 -0.05 -1.69 9.29
C VAL A 63 0.68 -1.48 10.62
N ALA A 64 1.99 -1.27 10.53
CA ALA A 64 2.84 -1.01 11.68
C ALA A 64 2.93 0.50 11.96
N PHE A 65 2.83 0.88 13.22
CA PHE A 65 2.90 2.28 13.64
C PHE A 65 3.55 2.46 15.00
N ARG A 66 4.07 3.66 15.25
CA ARG A 66 4.61 4.07 16.54
C ARG A 66 3.51 4.68 17.43
N PRO A 67 3.70 4.73 18.75
CA PRO A 67 2.80 5.46 19.63
C PRO A 67 2.73 6.94 19.22
N ARG A 68 1.53 7.54 19.31
CA ARG A 68 1.26 8.97 19.01
C ARG A 68 1.41 9.40 17.55
N VAL A 69 1.34 8.46 16.62
CA VAL A 69 1.39 8.76 15.18
C VAL A 69 0.09 9.46 14.73
N GLY A 70 0.25 10.50 13.90
CA GLY A 70 -0.86 11.25 13.31
C GLY A 70 -1.56 10.53 12.16
N ALA A 71 -2.73 11.02 11.76
CA ALA A 71 -3.53 10.40 10.70
C ALA A 71 -2.82 10.40 9.34
N ALA A 72 -2.10 11.46 8.98
CA ALA A 72 -1.33 11.53 7.74
C ALA A 72 -0.26 10.44 7.63
N GLU A 73 0.51 10.22 8.69
CA GLU A 73 1.50 9.13 8.75
C GLU A 73 0.84 7.74 8.69
N MET A 74 -0.39 7.59 9.20
CA MET A 74 -1.15 6.34 9.09
C MET A 74 -1.66 6.08 7.68
N ILE A 75 -2.06 7.12 6.96
CA ILE A 75 -2.45 7.03 5.56
C ILE A 75 -1.27 6.48 4.73
N GLU A 76 -0.06 7.03 4.92
CA GLU A 76 1.14 6.54 4.25
C GLU A 76 1.47 5.09 4.61
N ALA A 77 1.31 4.71 5.88
CA ALA A 77 1.53 3.34 6.32
C ALA A 77 0.51 2.35 5.70
N VAL A 78 -0.74 2.77 5.49
CA VAL A 78 -1.76 2.00 4.77
C VAL A 78 -1.36 1.83 3.30
N PHE A 79 -0.94 2.90 2.63
CA PHE A 79 -0.49 2.82 1.24
C PHE A 79 0.68 1.85 1.07
N ALA A 80 1.65 1.85 1.99
CA ALA A 80 2.76 0.91 1.94
C ALA A 80 2.31 -0.56 2.05
N VAL A 81 1.23 -0.84 2.80
CA VAL A 81 0.66 -2.19 2.90
C VAL A 81 -0.17 -2.55 1.67
N GLN A 82 -1.02 -1.62 1.19
CA GLN A 82 -1.78 -1.83 -0.04
C GLN A 82 -0.84 -2.07 -1.23
N GLU A 83 0.26 -1.33 -1.32
CA GLU A 83 1.28 -1.52 -2.33
C GLU A 83 1.89 -2.93 -2.28
N ARG A 84 2.05 -3.54 -1.09
CA ARG A 84 2.51 -4.94 -0.98
C ARG A 84 1.46 -5.93 -1.49
N TYR A 85 0.17 -5.67 -1.24
CA TYR A 85 -0.91 -6.47 -1.82
C TYR A 85 -1.00 -6.30 -3.34
N MET A 86 -0.66 -5.12 -3.86
CA MET A 86 -0.68 -4.82 -5.30
C MET A 86 0.58 -5.30 -6.03
N ARG A 87 1.74 -5.29 -5.38
CA ARG A 87 2.99 -5.91 -5.85
C ARG A 87 2.92 -7.41 -5.57
N GLN A 88 2.15 -8.16 -6.35
CA GLN A 88 2.34 -9.61 -6.44
C GLN A 88 3.55 -9.90 -7.34
N PRO A 89 4.72 -10.28 -6.79
CA PRO A 89 5.87 -10.56 -7.62
C PRO A 89 5.97 -12.08 -7.79
N ILE A 90 5.62 -12.59 -8.96
CA ILE A 90 6.34 -13.73 -9.50
C ILE A 90 7.26 -13.13 -10.56
N GLY A 91 8.55 -13.00 -10.20
CA GLY A 91 9.59 -12.51 -11.11
C GLY A 91 9.96 -11.02 -11.00
N ALA A 92 9.41 -10.25 -10.06
CA ALA A 92 10.03 -8.95 -9.76
C ALA A 92 11.39 -9.24 -9.11
N ALA A 93 12.47 -9.04 -9.86
CA ALA A 93 13.80 -9.07 -9.30
C ALA A 93 13.80 -8.19 -8.05
N ALA A 94 14.29 -8.73 -6.93
CA ALA A 94 14.71 -7.89 -5.82
C ALA A 94 15.47 -6.69 -6.42
N PRO A 95 15.22 -5.44 -5.97
CA PRO A 95 15.88 -4.28 -6.55
C PRO A 95 17.35 -4.60 -6.64
N ASP A 96 17.86 -4.66 -7.88
CA ASP A 96 19.14 -5.26 -8.18
C ASP A 96 20.15 -4.69 -7.19
N ALA A 97 20.71 -5.53 -6.31
CA ALA A 97 21.47 -5.04 -5.17
C ALA A 97 22.65 -4.17 -5.65
N GLY A 98 23.13 -4.42 -6.87
CA GLY A 98 24.08 -3.58 -7.60
C GLY A 98 23.53 -2.20 -7.99
N ALA A 99 22.30 -2.09 -8.48
CA ALA A 99 21.66 -0.82 -8.82
C ALA A 99 21.41 0.05 -7.58
N LEU A 100 21.02 -0.57 -6.45
CA LEU A 100 20.85 0.13 -5.18
C LEU A 100 22.20 0.60 -4.59
N ALA A 101 23.25 -0.21 -4.74
CA ALA A 101 24.61 0.15 -4.33
C ALA A 101 25.21 1.27 -5.21
N GLU A 102 24.95 1.25 -6.51
CA GLU A 102 25.38 2.29 -7.46
C GLU A 102 24.67 3.62 -7.19
N LEU A 103 23.36 3.59 -6.94
CA LEU A 103 22.61 4.80 -6.57
C LEU A 103 23.14 5.41 -5.27
N ARG A 104 23.41 4.57 -4.25
CA ARG A 104 24.03 5.01 -2.99
C ARG A 104 25.42 5.62 -3.19
N ARG A 105 26.21 5.06 -4.10
CA ARG A 105 27.54 5.58 -4.44
C ARG A 105 27.46 6.96 -5.09
N ARG A 106 26.53 7.15 -6.02
CA ARG A 106 26.31 8.43 -6.73
C ARG A 106 25.71 9.52 -5.84
N LEU A 107 24.95 9.15 -4.82
CA LEU A 107 24.43 10.10 -3.82
C LEU A 107 25.47 10.47 -2.76
N ALA A 108 26.55 9.71 -2.64
CA ALA A 108 27.66 9.94 -1.71
C ALA A 108 28.88 10.64 -2.34
N SER A 109 28.82 10.92 -3.65
CA SER A 109 29.78 11.72 -4.42
C SER A 109 29.22 13.10 -4.72
#